data_AF-A0A1J5SF74-F1
#
_entry.id   AF-A0A1J5SF74-F1
#
_cell.length_a   1.000
_cell.length_b   1.000
_cell.length_c   1.000
_cell.angle_alpha   90.00
_cell.angle_beta   90.00
_cell.angle_gamma   90.00
#
_symmetry.space_group_name_H-M   'P 1'
#
loop_
_entity.id
_entity.type
_entity.pdbx_description
1 polymer ?
#
loop_
_entity_poly.entity_id
_entity_poly.type
_entity_poly.pdbx_seq_one_letter_code
_entity_poly.pdbx_strand_id
1 'polypeptide(L)'
;MKKLVIILFISFWINATQGQCSIYGDKPVQKFQILDSLKNRNFTDSVDSSVTLENILLFTGDDTKNYSYSQYVRLKGYVVLVKYGGPETCNCHSKNKDDLDIHVELSLNPNDKGAKAMVVEINRYTRNDHPEFTLANIKKLIGKQVTVEGFMFFDEEHKQNAFTTNPDGSNLWRYTCWEVHPVMRIY
;
A
#
# COMPACT_ATOMS: atom_id res chain seq x y z
N MET A 1 -33.48 48.77 41.92
CA MET A 1 -33.24 47.33 41.75
C MET A 1 -32.91 47.06 40.28
N LYS A 2 -31.63 47.00 39.91
CA LYS A 2 -31.18 46.74 38.53
C LYS A 2 -31.05 45.23 38.34
N LYS A 3 -31.83 44.66 37.41
CA LYS A 3 -31.76 43.23 37.06
C LYS A 3 -30.50 42.98 36.25
N LEU A 4 -29.59 42.15 36.79
CA LEU A 4 -28.39 41.68 36.11
C LEU A 4 -28.83 40.57 35.14
N VAL A 5 -28.70 40.79 33.83
CA VAL A 5 -28.91 39.75 32.82
C VAL A 5 -27.58 39.05 32.60
N ILE A 6 -27.47 37.80 33.07
CA ILE A 6 -26.32 36.94 32.82
C ILE A 6 -26.57 36.22 31.50
N ILE A 7 -25.82 36.59 30.46
CA ILE A 7 -25.81 35.90 29.18
C ILE A 7 -24.82 34.75 29.29
N LEU A 8 -25.32 33.52 29.41
CA LEU A 8 -24.50 32.31 29.31
C LEU A 8 -24.11 32.07 27.86
N PHE A 9 -22.83 32.30 27.53
CA PHE A 9 -22.24 31.86 26.27
C PHE A 9 -22.00 30.34 26.35
N ILE A 10 -22.91 29.56 25.76
CA ILE A 10 -22.69 28.13 25.53
C ILE A 10 -21.77 28.02 24.31
N SER A 11 -20.49 27.74 24.54
CA SER A 11 -19.56 27.40 23.46
C SER A 11 -19.88 25.98 22.98
N PHE A 12 -20.51 25.88 21.80
CA PHE A 12 -20.62 24.61 21.07
C PHE A 12 -19.23 24.26 20.54
N TRP A 13 -18.53 23.37 21.23
CA TRP A 13 -17.37 22.68 20.68
C TRP A 13 -17.88 21.69 19.65
N ILE A 14 -17.88 22.09 18.38
CA ILE A 14 -18.00 21.14 17.27
C ILE A 14 -16.70 20.34 17.30
N ASN A 15 -16.72 19.16 17.92
CA ASN A 15 -15.72 18.14 17.65
C ASN A 15 -15.91 17.77 16.18
N ALA A 16 -15.10 18.37 15.31
CA ALA A 16 -14.90 17.83 13.97
C ALA A 16 -14.26 16.46 14.18
N THR A 17 -15.09 15.41 14.21
CA THR A 17 -14.60 14.06 13.97
C THR A 17 -13.89 14.14 12.63
N GLN A 18 -12.56 14.07 12.66
CA GLN A 18 -11.75 14.03 11.45
C GLN A 18 -12.32 12.85 10.63
N GLY A 19 -13.01 13.16 9.54
CA GLY A 19 -13.69 12.15 8.74
C GLY A 19 -12.67 11.10 8.31
N GLN A 20 -13.12 9.85 8.19
CA GLN A 20 -12.28 8.78 7.66
C GLN A 20 -11.63 9.23 6.35
N CYS A 21 -10.33 8.97 6.19
CA CYS A 21 -9.59 9.40 5.01
C CYS A 21 -10.29 8.92 3.72
N SER A 22 -10.48 9.83 2.78
CA SER A 22 -11.12 9.55 1.49
C SER A 22 -10.32 8.51 0.69
N ILE A 23 -10.99 7.79 -0.21
CA ILE A 23 -10.30 6.92 -1.18
C ILE A 23 -9.32 7.70 -2.07
N TYR A 24 -9.54 9.01 -2.22
CA TYR A 24 -8.71 9.91 -3.02
C TYR A 24 -7.55 10.54 -2.23
N GLY A 25 -7.33 10.14 -0.97
CA GLY A 25 -6.30 10.72 -0.13
C GLY A 25 -6.54 12.19 0.25
N ASP A 26 -5.49 12.87 0.68
CA ASP A 26 -5.52 14.28 1.12
C ASP A 26 -4.81 15.26 0.18
N LYS A 27 -4.09 14.77 -0.84
CA LYS A 27 -3.32 15.64 -1.75
C LYS A 27 -4.26 16.30 -2.76
N PRO A 28 -4.37 17.64 -2.82
CA PRO A 28 -5.30 18.34 -3.70
C PRO A 28 -4.77 18.46 -5.14
N VAL A 29 -4.22 17.37 -5.68
CA VAL A 29 -3.65 17.29 -7.02
C VAL A 29 -4.21 16.06 -7.70
N GLN A 30 -4.94 16.25 -8.81
CA GLN A 30 -5.71 15.20 -9.48
C GLN A 30 -4.89 13.94 -9.78
N LYS A 31 -3.63 14.09 -10.22
CA LYS A 31 -2.73 12.96 -10.46
C LYS A 31 -2.58 12.07 -9.23
N PHE A 32 -2.33 12.67 -8.06
CA PHE A 32 -2.15 11.92 -6.81
C PHE A 32 -3.48 11.35 -6.32
N GLN A 33 -4.59 12.07 -6.47
CA GLN A 33 -5.91 11.54 -6.13
C GLN A 33 -6.28 10.29 -6.95
N ILE A 34 -5.89 10.25 -8.23
CA ILE A 34 -6.06 9.05 -9.08
C ILE A 34 -5.19 7.91 -8.54
N LEU A 35 -3.91 8.16 -8.27
CA LEU A 35 -3.01 7.16 -7.69
C LEU A 35 -3.51 6.63 -6.33
N ASP A 36 -3.96 7.53 -5.46
CA ASP A 36 -4.52 7.20 -4.15
C ASP A 36 -5.78 6.34 -4.29
N SER A 37 -6.66 6.66 -5.25
CA SER A 37 -7.85 5.83 -5.52
C SER A 37 -7.51 4.44 -6.08
N LEU A 38 -6.39 4.30 -6.79
CA LEU A 38 -5.89 3.01 -7.25
C LEU A 38 -5.25 2.22 -6.11
N LYS A 39 -4.51 2.87 -5.20
CA LYS A 39 -4.02 2.25 -3.96
C LYS A 39 -5.20 1.79 -3.08
N ASN A 40 -6.25 2.60 -2.99
CA ASN A 40 -7.42 2.38 -2.13
C ASN A 40 -8.59 1.59 -2.74
N ARG A 41 -8.47 1.10 -3.99
CA ARG A 41 -9.52 0.28 -4.60
C ARG A 41 -9.76 -0.99 -3.77
N ASN A 42 -10.98 -1.52 -3.79
CA ASN A 42 -11.34 -2.67 -2.97
C ASN A 42 -12.31 -3.58 -3.73
N PHE A 43 -11.81 -4.22 -4.78
CA PHE A 43 -12.53 -5.18 -5.60
C PHE A 43 -11.54 -6.19 -6.17
N THR A 44 -12.04 -7.32 -6.68
CA THR A 44 -11.22 -8.33 -7.37
C THR A 44 -11.51 -8.33 -8.86
N ASP A 45 -10.56 -8.79 -9.68
CA ASP A 45 -10.74 -8.96 -11.11
C ASP A 45 -10.19 -10.33 -11.58
N SER A 46 -10.20 -10.56 -12.89
CA SER A 46 -9.66 -11.75 -13.54
C SER A 46 -8.13 -11.75 -13.46
N VAL A 47 -7.56 -12.86 -13.02
CA VAL A 47 -6.10 -13.02 -12.89
C VAL A 47 -5.44 -13.05 -14.27
N ASP A 48 -4.55 -12.10 -14.49
CA ASP A 48 -3.53 -12.15 -15.53
C ASP A 48 -2.38 -13.05 -15.07
N SER A 49 -2.39 -14.29 -15.54
CA SER A 49 -1.38 -15.30 -15.19
C SER A 49 -0.05 -15.12 -15.93
N SER A 50 0.08 -14.16 -16.86
CA SER A 50 1.33 -13.90 -17.57
C SER A 50 2.34 -13.13 -16.70
N VAL A 51 1.85 -12.42 -15.68
CA VAL A 51 2.68 -11.70 -14.73
C VAL A 51 3.01 -12.62 -13.56
N THR A 52 4.29 -12.92 -13.40
CA THR A 52 4.80 -13.77 -12.30
C THR A 52 5.87 -13.02 -11.51
N LEU A 53 6.06 -13.40 -10.24
CA LEU A 53 7.09 -12.80 -9.40
C LEU A 53 8.50 -13.05 -9.99
N GLU A 54 8.69 -14.20 -10.62
CA GLU A 54 9.93 -14.55 -11.32
C GLU A 54 10.20 -13.61 -12.50
N ASN A 55 9.19 -13.36 -13.35
CA ASN A 55 9.33 -12.42 -14.47
C ASN A 55 9.67 -11.01 -13.97
N ILE A 56 9.10 -10.58 -12.84
CA ILE A 56 9.39 -9.27 -12.24
C ILE A 56 10.82 -9.22 -11.69
N LEU A 57 11.20 -10.19 -10.84
CA LEU A 57 12.46 -10.16 -10.09
C LEU A 57 13.69 -10.61 -10.88
N LEU A 58 13.51 -11.24 -12.04
CA LEU A 58 14.60 -11.59 -12.96
C LEU A 58 14.71 -10.63 -14.15
N PHE A 59 13.76 -9.70 -14.31
CA PHE A 59 13.83 -8.72 -15.40
C PHE A 59 15.03 -7.80 -15.25
N THR A 60 15.71 -7.52 -16.37
CA THR A 60 16.82 -6.57 -16.45
C THR A 60 16.48 -5.45 -17.42
N GLY A 61 16.65 -4.20 -16.99
CA GLY A 61 16.34 -3.00 -17.78
C GLY A 61 15.31 -2.10 -17.10
N ASP A 62 14.88 -1.05 -17.78
CA ASP A 62 13.82 -0.15 -17.27
C ASP A 62 12.46 -0.84 -17.36
N ASP A 63 11.82 -1.06 -16.21
CA ASP A 63 10.53 -1.73 -16.07
C ASP A 63 9.33 -0.76 -15.98
N THR A 64 9.54 0.55 -16.11
CA THR A 64 8.52 1.59 -15.92
C THR A 64 7.24 1.37 -16.76
N LYS A 65 7.36 0.66 -17.89
CA LYS A 65 6.26 0.43 -18.84
C LYS A 65 5.86 -1.04 -18.98
N ASN A 66 6.38 -1.91 -18.13
CA ASN A 66 6.18 -3.35 -18.27
C ASN A 66 4.77 -3.82 -17.84
N TYR A 67 4.10 -3.04 -17.00
CA TYR A 67 2.79 -3.39 -16.44
C TYR A 67 1.81 -2.22 -16.53
N SER A 68 0.56 -2.48 -16.15
CA SER A 68 -0.55 -1.52 -16.13
C SER A 68 -1.33 -1.61 -14.83
N TYR A 69 -1.90 -0.49 -14.39
CA TYR A 69 -2.77 -0.43 -13.22
C TYR A 69 -4.01 -1.33 -13.33
N SER A 70 -4.44 -1.70 -14.54
CA SER A 70 -5.60 -2.58 -14.73
C SER A 70 -5.30 -4.07 -14.52
N GLN A 71 -4.02 -4.47 -14.42
CA GLN A 71 -3.66 -5.88 -14.29
C GLN A 71 -3.89 -6.36 -12.86
N TYR A 72 -4.82 -7.30 -12.71
CA TYR A 72 -4.98 -8.09 -11.49
C TYR A 72 -4.14 -9.36 -11.62
N VAL A 73 -3.21 -9.59 -10.70
CA VAL A 73 -2.16 -10.61 -10.81
C VAL A 73 -2.24 -11.61 -9.67
N ARG A 74 -1.61 -12.77 -9.86
CA ARG A 74 -1.40 -13.78 -8.83
C ARG A 74 0.08 -14.10 -8.73
N LEU A 75 0.71 -13.66 -7.64
CA LEU A 75 2.15 -13.83 -7.43
C LEU A 75 2.41 -14.87 -6.35
N LYS A 76 3.38 -15.74 -6.58
CA LYS A 76 3.85 -16.74 -5.61
C LYS A 76 5.28 -16.41 -5.21
N GLY A 77 5.53 -16.29 -3.91
CA GLY A 77 6.83 -15.88 -3.38
C GLY A 77 6.97 -16.11 -1.88
N TYR A 78 8.19 -15.96 -1.36
CA TYR A 78 8.46 -16.01 0.07
C TYR A 78 8.24 -14.65 0.71
N VAL A 79 7.54 -14.60 1.83
CA VAL A 79 7.43 -13.38 2.65
C VAL A 79 8.74 -13.18 3.41
N VAL A 80 9.43 -12.08 3.18
CA VAL A 80 10.75 -11.82 3.81
C VAL A 80 10.77 -10.62 4.75
N LEU A 81 9.79 -9.72 4.64
CA LEU A 81 9.57 -8.62 5.57
C LEU A 81 8.08 -8.33 5.71
N VAL A 82 7.64 -7.98 6.92
CA VAL A 82 6.29 -7.47 7.18
C VAL A 82 6.38 -6.32 8.20
N LYS A 83 5.87 -5.15 7.84
CA LYS A 83 5.83 -3.94 8.69
C LYS A 83 4.58 -3.11 8.36
N TYR A 84 4.30 -2.10 9.17
CA TYR A 84 3.39 -1.05 8.70
C TYR A 84 4.12 -0.22 7.64
N GLY A 85 3.36 0.25 6.65
CA GLY A 85 3.76 1.32 5.74
C GLY A 85 3.93 2.65 6.47
N GLY A 86 4.20 3.71 5.71
CA GLY A 86 4.38 5.06 6.22
C GLY A 86 3.12 5.92 6.10
N PRO A 87 3.11 7.10 6.75
CA PRO A 87 2.16 8.16 6.42
C PRO A 87 2.33 8.59 4.96
N GLU A 88 1.25 8.54 4.18
CA GLU A 88 1.21 8.79 2.74
C GLU A 88 -0.08 9.50 2.35
N THR A 89 -0.16 10.00 1.12
CA THR A 89 -1.33 10.73 0.64
C THR A 89 -2.59 9.87 0.65
N CYS A 90 -2.48 8.59 0.27
CA CYS A 90 -3.57 7.61 0.26
C CYS A 90 -4.18 7.33 1.65
N ASN A 91 -3.44 7.63 2.71
CA ASN A 91 -3.86 7.50 4.11
C ASN A 91 -3.92 8.83 4.86
N CYS A 92 -3.95 9.94 4.12
CA CYS A 92 -4.06 11.29 4.67
C CYS A 92 -2.95 11.60 5.68
N HIS A 93 -1.77 11.04 5.46
CA HIS A 93 -0.61 11.09 6.34
C HIS A 93 -0.96 10.71 7.79
N SER A 94 -1.87 9.75 7.96
CA SER A 94 -2.31 9.32 9.28
C SER A 94 -1.13 8.75 10.07
N LYS A 95 -1.18 8.97 11.39
CA LYS A 95 -0.28 8.32 12.36
C LYS A 95 -0.92 7.10 13.01
N ASN A 96 -2.19 6.87 12.74
CA ASN A 96 -2.90 5.71 13.26
C ASN A 96 -2.59 4.48 12.39
N LYS A 97 -2.13 3.41 13.04
CA LYS A 97 -1.76 2.13 12.41
C LYS A 97 -2.94 1.45 11.71
N ASP A 98 -4.17 1.80 12.06
CA ASP A 98 -5.36 1.28 11.38
C ASP A 98 -5.58 1.91 10.01
N ASP A 99 -5.04 3.11 9.77
CA ASP A 99 -5.11 3.78 8.47
C ASP A 99 -3.95 3.42 7.55
N LEU A 100 -2.84 2.93 8.12
CA LEU A 100 -1.63 2.56 7.39
C LEU A 100 -1.78 1.22 6.68
N ASP A 101 -1.11 1.10 5.54
CA ASP A 101 -1.02 -0.15 4.80
C ASP A 101 -0.11 -1.14 5.53
N ILE A 102 -0.34 -2.44 5.34
CA ILE A 102 0.61 -3.48 5.76
C ILE A 102 1.54 -3.73 4.60
N HIS A 103 2.80 -3.31 4.77
CA HIS A 103 3.88 -3.48 3.82
C HIS A 103 4.48 -4.88 3.95
N VAL A 104 4.52 -5.61 2.84
CA VAL A 104 5.07 -6.96 2.74
C VAL A 104 6.08 -7.01 1.61
N GLU A 105 7.25 -7.60 1.86
CA GLU A 105 8.24 -7.87 0.81
C GLU A 105 8.15 -9.34 0.40
N LEU A 106 7.96 -9.59 -0.89
CA LEU A 106 7.99 -10.92 -1.52
C LEU A 106 9.27 -11.12 -2.32
N SER A 107 9.91 -12.27 -2.19
CA SER A 107 11.10 -12.64 -2.95
C SER A 107 11.04 -14.08 -3.45
N LEU A 108 11.96 -14.46 -4.36
CA LEU A 108 12.07 -15.82 -4.88
C LEU A 108 12.65 -16.81 -3.86
N ASN A 109 13.46 -16.33 -2.91
CA ASN A 109 14.09 -17.14 -1.85
C ASN A 109 13.86 -16.52 -0.47
N PRO A 110 13.64 -17.32 0.60
CA PRO A 110 13.29 -16.81 1.93
C PRO A 110 14.37 -15.94 2.60
N ASN A 111 15.59 -15.93 2.05
CA ASN A 111 16.71 -15.14 2.56
C ASN A 111 17.00 -13.89 1.73
N ASP A 112 16.37 -13.73 0.56
CA ASP A 112 16.50 -12.53 -0.27
C ASP A 112 15.67 -11.39 0.32
N LYS A 113 16.27 -10.21 0.48
CA LYS A 113 15.66 -9.04 1.12
C LYS A 113 15.97 -7.77 0.34
N GLY A 114 15.17 -6.72 0.57
CA GLY A 114 15.46 -5.39 0.06
C GLY A 114 15.46 -5.33 -1.47
N ALA A 115 16.56 -4.90 -2.09
CA ALA A 115 16.74 -4.81 -3.55
C ALA A 115 16.74 -6.17 -4.29
N LYS A 116 16.18 -7.23 -3.70
CA LYS A 116 15.88 -8.53 -4.32
C LYS A 116 14.42 -8.96 -4.09
N ALA A 117 13.60 -8.06 -3.56
CA ALA A 117 12.22 -8.30 -3.23
C ALA A 117 11.31 -7.25 -3.91
N MET A 118 10.09 -7.66 -4.18
CA MET A 118 8.99 -6.81 -4.62
C MET A 118 8.12 -6.46 -3.42
N VAL A 119 7.62 -5.24 -3.39
CA VAL A 119 6.66 -4.80 -2.37
C VAL A 119 5.24 -5.23 -2.78
N VAL A 120 4.48 -5.71 -1.81
CA VAL A 120 3.04 -5.90 -1.92
C VAL A 120 2.38 -5.33 -0.66
N GLU A 121 1.29 -4.59 -0.80
CA GLU A 121 0.69 -3.86 0.31
C GLU A 121 -0.78 -4.18 0.50
N ILE A 122 -1.20 -4.36 1.75
CA ILE A 122 -2.59 -4.59 2.13
C ILE A 122 -3.15 -3.28 2.70
N ASN A 123 -4.07 -2.66 1.99
CA ASN A 123 -4.63 -1.38 2.42
C ASN A 123 -5.70 -1.53 3.51
N ARG A 124 -6.10 -0.40 4.11
CA ARG A 124 -7.16 -0.38 5.15
C ARG A 124 -8.52 -0.89 4.68
N TYR A 125 -8.86 -0.74 3.40
CA TYR A 125 -10.16 -1.16 2.86
C TYR A 125 -10.22 -2.69 2.75
N THR A 126 -9.19 -3.33 2.18
CA THR A 126 -9.08 -4.80 2.18
C THR A 126 -9.06 -5.34 3.61
N ARG A 127 -8.33 -4.69 4.54
CA ARG A 127 -8.29 -5.11 5.95
C ARG A 127 -9.67 -5.06 6.64
N ASN A 128 -10.55 -4.17 6.22
CA ASN A 128 -11.92 -4.11 6.76
C ASN A 128 -12.77 -5.29 6.30
N ASP A 129 -12.57 -5.77 5.07
CA ASP A 129 -13.27 -6.94 4.52
C ASP A 129 -12.62 -8.27 4.96
N HIS A 130 -11.34 -8.21 5.35
CA HIS A 130 -10.51 -9.34 5.79
C HIS A 130 -9.98 -9.10 7.21
N PRO A 131 -10.79 -9.30 8.26
CA PRO A 131 -10.37 -9.03 9.64
C PRO A 131 -9.17 -9.88 10.11
N GLU A 132 -8.86 -10.97 9.41
CA GLU A 132 -7.67 -11.77 9.61
C GLU A 132 -6.37 -11.08 9.14
N PHE A 133 -6.43 -10.09 8.23
CA PHE A 133 -5.29 -9.31 7.73
C PHE A 133 -4.81 -8.27 8.75
N THR A 134 -4.45 -8.75 9.93
CA THR A 134 -3.77 -7.97 10.95
C THR A 134 -2.26 -8.08 10.77
N LEU A 135 -1.50 -7.03 11.15
CA LEU A 135 -0.04 -7.08 11.11
C LEU A 135 0.50 -8.33 11.84
N ALA A 136 -0.10 -8.68 12.98
CA ALA A 136 0.32 -9.84 13.77
C ALA A 136 0.13 -11.17 13.01
N ASN A 137 -0.96 -11.33 12.27
CA ASN A 137 -1.19 -12.54 11.48
C ASN A 137 -0.31 -12.59 10.24
N ILE A 138 -0.18 -11.47 9.52
CA ILE A 138 0.68 -11.41 8.32
C ILE A 138 2.15 -11.65 8.68
N LYS A 139 2.62 -11.17 9.85
CA LYS A 139 3.97 -11.48 10.37
C LYS A 139 4.24 -12.97 10.57
N LYS A 140 3.22 -13.80 10.82
CA LYS A 140 3.37 -15.26 10.93
C LYS A 140 3.67 -15.94 9.58
N LEU A 141 3.59 -15.18 8.48
CA LEU A 141 3.93 -15.65 7.13
C LEU A 141 5.41 -15.44 6.79
N ILE A 142 6.17 -14.68 7.58
CA ILE A 142 7.61 -14.48 7.35
C ILE A 142 8.33 -15.84 7.27
N GLY A 143 9.11 -16.02 6.20
CA GLY A 143 9.84 -17.24 5.87
C GLY A 143 9.00 -18.30 5.14
N LYS A 144 7.68 -18.11 5.01
CA LYS A 144 6.79 -19.01 4.28
C LYS A 144 6.60 -18.55 2.85
N GLN A 145 6.43 -19.52 1.95
CA GLN A 145 5.96 -19.26 0.61
C GLN A 145 4.43 -19.08 0.63
N VAL A 146 3.96 -18.00 0.03
CA VAL A 146 2.54 -17.64 -0.06
C VAL A 146 2.17 -17.37 -1.51
N THR A 147 0.87 -17.39 -1.78
CA THR A 147 0.30 -16.83 -3.01
C THR A 147 -0.50 -15.58 -2.67
N VAL A 148 -0.19 -14.47 -3.32
CA VAL A 148 -0.96 -13.23 -3.19
C VAL A 148 -1.70 -12.92 -4.48
N GLU A 149 -2.88 -12.32 -4.35
CA GLU A 149 -3.61 -11.74 -5.47
C GLU A 149 -3.88 -10.27 -5.20
N GLY A 150 -3.88 -9.46 -6.25
CA GLY A 150 -4.17 -8.04 -6.16
C GLY A 150 -3.85 -7.35 -7.46
N PHE A 151 -3.80 -6.02 -7.45
CA PHE A 151 -3.53 -5.27 -8.66
C PHE A 151 -2.11 -4.74 -8.73
N MET A 152 -1.54 -4.70 -9.93
CA MET A 152 -0.32 -3.96 -10.19
C MET A 152 -0.54 -2.46 -9.95
N PHE A 153 0.45 -1.84 -9.32
CA PHE A 153 0.52 -0.41 -9.07
C PHE A 153 1.97 0.04 -9.17
N PHE A 154 2.21 1.22 -9.74
CA PHE A 154 3.55 1.77 -9.92
C PHE A 154 3.70 2.93 -8.95
N ASP A 155 4.46 2.72 -7.89
CA ASP A 155 4.59 3.71 -6.84
C ASP A 155 5.65 4.75 -7.21
N GLU A 156 5.22 5.75 -7.99
CA GLU A 156 6.09 6.79 -8.51
C GLU A 156 6.89 7.54 -7.43
N GLU A 157 6.41 7.60 -6.19
CA GLU A 157 7.13 8.24 -5.08
C GLU A 157 8.39 7.45 -4.68
N HIS A 158 8.45 6.17 -5.03
CA HIS A 158 9.56 5.26 -4.75
C HIS A 158 10.47 4.94 -5.94
N LYS A 159 10.36 5.68 -7.06
CA LYS A 159 11.27 5.54 -8.22
C LYS A 159 12.74 5.54 -7.83
N GLN A 160 13.13 6.44 -6.91
CA GLN A 160 14.53 6.55 -6.47
C GLN A 160 15.03 5.34 -5.68
N ASN A 161 14.12 4.49 -5.16
CA ASN A 161 14.45 3.37 -4.28
C ASN A 161 14.42 2.00 -4.97
N ALA A 162 14.08 1.96 -6.26
CA ALA A 162 13.87 0.76 -7.04
C ALA A 162 15.06 0.46 -7.96
N PHE A 163 15.72 -0.67 -7.74
CA PHE A 163 16.93 -1.08 -8.46
C PHE A 163 16.73 -1.16 -9.98
N THR A 164 15.66 -1.81 -10.42
CA THR A 164 15.37 -2.07 -11.84
C THR A 164 14.85 -0.82 -12.55
N THR A 165 14.02 -0.03 -11.86
CA THR A 165 13.43 1.21 -12.40
C THR A 165 14.45 2.35 -12.48
N ASN A 166 15.32 2.49 -11.49
CA ASN A 166 16.36 3.51 -11.43
C ASN A 166 17.62 2.96 -10.74
N PRO A 167 18.50 2.27 -11.49
CA PRO A 167 19.71 1.64 -10.93
C PRO A 167 20.70 2.65 -10.32
N ASP A 168 20.65 3.91 -10.76
CA ASP A 168 21.47 5.01 -10.23
C ASP A 168 20.74 5.81 -9.12
N GLY A 169 19.64 5.26 -8.60
CA GLY A 169 18.85 5.86 -7.53
C GLY A 169 19.56 5.88 -6.18
N SER A 170 18.83 6.31 -5.15
CA SER A 170 19.33 6.41 -3.77
C SER A 170 18.50 5.55 -2.82
N ASN A 171 19.16 4.96 -1.82
CA ASN A 171 18.53 4.00 -0.91
C ASN A 171 17.78 2.91 -1.68
N LEU A 172 18.50 2.15 -2.50
CA LEU A 172 17.92 1.05 -3.29
C LEU A 172 17.53 -0.10 -2.35
N TRP A 173 16.27 -0.12 -1.93
CA TRP A 173 15.74 -1.08 -0.96
C TRP A 173 14.60 -1.94 -1.51
N ARG A 174 14.17 -1.73 -2.76
CA ARG A 174 13.21 -2.58 -3.47
C ARG A 174 13.74 -2.91 -4.86
N TYR A 175 13.38 -4.08 -5.41
CA TYR A 175 13.84 -4.46 -6.75
C TYR A 175 13.19 -3.60 -7.83
N THR A 176 11.86 -3.50 -7.79
CA THR A 176 11.05 -2.77 -8.78
C THR A 176 10.23 -1.67 -8.09
N CYS A 177 9.89 -0.62 -8.85
CA CYS A 177 8.96 0.43 -8.43
C CYS A 177 7.48 -0.02 -8.57
N TRP A 178 7.25 -1.15 -9.24
CA TRP A 178 5.96 -1.82 -9.25
C TRP A 178 5.72 -2.58 -7.95
N GLU A 179 4.48 -2.58 -7.51
CA GLU A 179 3.98 -3.29 -6.35
C GLU A 179 2.63 -3.94 -6.68
N VAL A 180 2.21 -4.90 -5.84
CA VAL A 180 0.81 -5.30 -5.80
C VAL A 180 0.13 -4.44 -4.75
N HIS A 181 -0.67 -3.47 -5.20
CA HIS A 181 -1.40 -2.55 -4.33
C HIS A 181 -2.82 -2.28 -4.89
N PRO A 182 -3.86 -2.66 -4.15
CA PRO A 182 -3.82 -3.47 -2.93
C PRO A 182 -3.70 -4.96 -3.24
N VAL A 183 -3.10 -5.69 -2.29
CA VAL A 183 -3.32 -7.12 -2.13
C VAL A 183 -4.75 -7.33 -1.67
N MET A 184 -5.48 -8.18 -2.39
CA MET A 184 -6.86 -8.55 -2.12
C MET A 184 -6.97 -9.91 -1.43
N ARG A 185 -6.04 -10.84 -1.71
CA ARG A 185 -6.07 -12.20 -1.14
C ARG A 185 -4.66 -12.71 -0.86
N ILE A 186 -4.54 -13.52 0.18
CA ILE A 186 -3.30 -14.21 0.57
C ILE A 186 -3.66 -15.64 0.99
N TYR A 187 -2.93 -16.61 0.44
CA TYR A 187 -3.11 -18.04 0.70
C TYR A 187 -1.78 -18.73 0.98
#